data_AF-A0A962UZ31-F1
#
_entry.id   AF-A0A962UZ31-F1
#
_cell.length_a   1.000
_cell.length_b   1.000
_cell.length_c   1.000
_cell.angle_alpha   90.00
_cell.angle_beta   90.00
_cell.angle_gamma   90.00
#
_symmetry.space_group_name_H-M   'P 1'
#
loop_
_entity.id
_entity.type
_entity.pdbx_description
1 polymer ?
#
loop_
_entity_poly.entity_id
_entity_poly.type
_entity_poly.pdbx_seq_one_letter_code
_entity_poly.pdbx_strand_id
1 'polypeptide(L)'
;MVKADFLTSLVLIALGIAVAIESWRMPRLAELGVNPYTVPGLVPGLLGGVLIILGAILCLRSLQAGLTTQTTKTQTHAGDRISPAWRRLGLCLVLTVGYAAGLLGRLPFWLATLLFVFVFIALFENLFKYRDSWPVSAAVLLRRLASALLQAVVVSALVTAVFRYLFLVQLP
;
A
#
# COMPACT_ATOMS: atom_id res chain seq x y z
N MET A 1 4.98 -0.52 -24.69
CA MET A 1 4.83 -0.47 -23.22
C MET A 1 4.78 -1.83 -22.55
N VAL A 2 4.55 -2.92 -23.30
CA VAL A 2 4.56 -4.31 -22.78
C VAL A 2 5.80 -4.65 -21.92
N LYS A 3 7.00 -4.16 -22.27
CA LYS A 3 8.25 -4.46 -21.53
C LYS A 3 8.25 -3.92 -20.09
N ALA A 4 7.67 -2.74 -19.85
CA ALA A 4 7.67 -2.12 -18.52
C ALA A 4 6.66 -2.80 -17.58
N ASP A 5 5.48 -3.14 -18.10
CA ASP A 5 4.46 -3.89 -17.35
C ASP A 5 4.93 -5.33 -17.08
N PHE A 6 5.59 -5.96 -18.06
CA PHE A 6 6.24 -7.26 -17.89
C PHE A 6 7.32 -7.21 -16.81
N LEU A 7 8.25 -6.25 -16.85
CA LEU A 7 9.28 -6.11 -15.83
C LEU A 7 8.68 -5.85 -14.44
N THR A 8 7.67 -4.99 -14.36
CA THR A 8 6.96 -4.70 -13.09
C THR A 8 6.32 -5.96 -12.54
N SER A 9 5.65 -6.76 -13.38
CA SER A 9 5.06 -8.03 -12.97
C SER A 9 6.10 -9.04 -12.47
N LEU A 10 7.26 -9.14 -13.14
CA LEU A 10 8.34 -10.03 -12.71
C LEU A 10 8.88 -9.61 -11.33
N VAL A 11 9.07 -8.30 -11.11
CA VAL A 11 9.51 -7.76 -9.82
C VAL A 11 8.48 -8.04 -8.72
N LEU A 12 7.18 -7.83 -8.99
CA LEU A 12 6.11 -8.10 -8.02
C LEU A 12 6.00 -9.59 -7.68
N ILE A 13 6.13 -10.48 -8.67
CA ILE A 13 6.13 -11.94 -8.44
C ILE A 13 7.34 -12.32 -7.59
N ALA A 14 8.54 -11.86 -7.95
CA ALA A 14 9.76 -12.17 -7.21
C ALA A 14 9.68 -11.67 -5.75
N LEU A 15 9.19 -10.44 -5.55
CA LEU A 15 8.96 -9.87 -4.22
C LEU A 15 7.92 -10.68 -3.44
N GLY A 16 6.79 -11.03 -4.06
CA GLY A 16 5.75 -11.82 -3.44
C GLY A 16 6.24 -13.21 -3.02
N ILE A 17 7.03 -13.87 -3.86
CA ILE A 17 7.69 -15.15 -3.54
C ILE A 17 8.65 -14.98 -2.36
N ALA A 18 9.50 -13.96 -2.38
CA ALA A 18 10.45 -13.70 -1.31
C ALA A 18 9.72 -13.51 0.03
N VAL A 19 8.66 -12.70 0.05
CA VAL A 19 7.83 -12.48 1.25
C VAL A 19 7.12 -13.77 1.70
N ALA A 20 6.61 -14.58 0.77
CA ALA A 20 5.98 -15.85 1.11
C ALA A 20 6.96 -16.87 1.70
N ILE A 21 8.20 -16.92 1.20
CA ILE A 21 9.27 -17.76 1.75
C ILE A 21 9.63 -17.30 3.16
N GLU A 22 9.82 -16.00 3.37
CA GLU A 22 10.15 -15.45 4.69
C GLU A 22 9.00 -15.66 5.68
N SER A 23 7.76 -15.47 5.25
CA SER A 23 6.56 -15.82 6.02
C SER A 23 6.56 -17.30 6.42
N TRP A 24 6.91 -18.20 5.49
CA TRP A 24 6.93 -19.64 5.75
C TRP A 24 8.01 -20.04 6.77
N ARG A 25 9.15 -19.32 6.76
CA ARG A 25 10.26 -19.53 7.71
C ARG A 25 9.94 -19.05 9.13
N MET A 26 8.90 -18.24 9.31
CA MET A 26 8.53 -17.74 10.64
C MET A 26 7.96 -18.88 11.52
N PRO A 27 8.34 -18.91 12.81
CA PRO A 27 7.87 -19.94 13.73
C PRO A 27 6.36 -19.83 13.91
N ARG A 28 5.66 -20.97 13.77
CA ARG A 28 4.20 -21.03 13.91
C ARG A 28 3.74 -21.13 15.36
N LEU A 29 4.66 -21.41 16.29
CA LEU A 29 4.40 -21.54 17.72
C LEU A 29 3.21 -22.49 18.06
N ALA A 30 2.88 -23.40 17.14
CA ALA A 30 1.73 -24.31 17.26
C ALA A 30 1.88 -25.28 18.43
N GLU A 31 3.13 -25.62 18.76
CA GLU A 31 3.49 -26.47 19.91
C GLU A 31 3.17 -25.80 21.26
N LEU A 32 2.95 -24.48 21.30
CA LEU A 32 2.58 -23.73 22.50
C LEU A 32 1.05 -23.57 22.66
N GLY A 33 0.24 -24.24 21.82
CA GLY A 33 -1.22 -24.15 21.88
C GLY A 33 -1.78 -22.75 21.55
N VAL A 34 -0.98 -21.92 20.87
CA VAL A 34 -1.31 -20.54 20.53
C VAL A 34 -2.36 -20.50 19.40
N ASN A 35 -3.24 -19.50 19.44
CA ASN A 35 -4.30 -19.33 18.45
C ASN A 35 -3.72 -19.19 17.02
N PRO A 36 -4.17 -19.97 16.02
CA PRO A 36 -3.66 -19.92 14.65
C PRO A 36 -3.68 -18.53 13.98
N TYR A 37 -4.58 -17.64 14.41
CA TYR A 37 -4.66 -16.27 13.87
C TYR A 37 -3.52 -15.36 14.34
N THR A 38 -2.76 -15.74 15.38
CA THR A 38 -1.68 -14.91 15.92
C THR A 38 -0.31 -15.32 15.38
N VAL A 39 -0.27 -16.22 14.38
CA VAL A 39 0.98 -16.66 13.76
C VAL A 39 1.64 -15.47 13.03
N PRO A 40 2.88 -15.10 13.36
CA PRO A 40 3.53 -13.90 12.81
C PRO A 40 3.67 -13.94 11.29
N GLY A 41 3.81 -15.14 10.71
CA GLY A 41 3.88 -15.34 9.26
C GLY A 41 2.56 -15.18 8.51
N LEU A 42 1.40 -15.15 9.18
CA LEU A 42 0.09 -15.22 8.52
C LEU A 42 -0.17 -14.00 7.60
N VAL A 43 -0.04 -12.79 8.13
CA VAL A 43 -0.30 -11.55 7.38
C VAL A 43 0.73 -11.33 6.26
N PRO A 44 2.05 -11.46 6.49
CA PRO A 44 3.03 -11.38 5.42
C PRO A 44 2.80 -12.44 4.33
N GLY A 45 2.45 -13.68 4.70
CA GLY A 45 2.20 -14.76 3.76
C GLY A 45 1.00 -14.48 2.85
N LEU A 46 -0.10 -13.97 3.42
CA LEU A 46 -1.27 -13.57 2.65
C LEU A 46 -0.95 -12.43 1.67
N LEU A 47 -0.24 -11.40 2.12
CA LEU A 47 0.18 -10.29 1.26
C LEU A 47 1.13 -10.75 0.14
N GLY A 48 2.09 -11.63 0.46
CA GLY A 48 2.96 -12.26 -0.53
C GLY A 48 2.18 -13.04 -1.58
N GLY A 49 1.20 -13.85 -1.16
CA GLY A 49 0.30 -14.57 -2.06
C GLY A 49 -0.48 -13.66 -3.00
N VAL A 50 -1.07 -12.58 -2.46
CA VAL A 50 -1.77 -11.57 -3.28
C VAL A 50 -0.83 -10.92 -4.29
N LEU A 51 0.40 -10.57 -3.91
CA LEU A 51 1.40 -10.00 -4.82
C LEU A 51 1.75 -10.97 -5.95
N ILE A 52 1.91 -12.27 -5.65
CA ILE A 52 2.16 -13.31 -6.66
C ILE A 52 0.98 -13.40 -7.63
N ILE A 53 -0.25 -13.43 -7.12
CA ILE A 53 -1.47 -13.54 -7.96
C ILE A 53 -1.59 -12.31 -8.87
N LEU A 54 -1.51 -11.11 -8.32
CA LEU A 54 -1.63 -9.88 -9.10
C LEU A 54 -0.48 -9.74 -10.10
N GLY A 55 0.74 -10.09 -9.71
CA GLY A 55 1.89 -10.13 -10.60
C GLY A 55 1.70 -11.14 -11.75
N ALA A 56 1.20 -12.35 -11.46
CA ALA A 56 0.92 -13.35 -12.48
C ALA A 56 -0.16 -12.89 -13.46
N ILE A 57 -1.25 -12.29 -12.97
CA ILE A 57 -2.30 -11.71 -13.82
C ILE A 57 -1.71 -10.63 -14.73
N LEU A 58 -0.88 -9.72 -14.20
CA LEU A 58 -0.22 -8.68 -15.00
C LEU A 58 0.73 -9.28 -16.04
N CYS A 59 1.49 -10.32 -15.68
CA CYS A 59 2.39 -11.02 -16.59
C CYS A 59 1.60 -11.65 -17.74
N LEU A 60 0.56 -12.43 -17.44
CA LEU A 60 -0.32 -13.05 -18.44
C LEU A 60 -0.94 -12.01 -19.38
N ARG A 61 -1.45 -10.91 -18.82
CA ARG A 61 -2.00 -9.81 -19.63
C ARG A 61 -0.96 -9.17 -20.52
N SER A 62 0.27 -8.97 -20.03
CA SER A 62 1.36 -8.39 -20.81
C SER A 62 1.81 -9.31 -21.96
N LEU A 63 1.83 -10.62 -21.74
CA LEU A 63 2.15 -11.63 -22.77
C LEU A 63 1.07 -11.68 -23.85
N GLN A 64 -0.21 -11.66 -23.46
CA GLN A 64 -1.34 -11.60 -24.40
C GLN A 64 -1.32 -10.31 -25.22
N ALA A 65 -1.02 -9.17 -24.59
CA ALA A 65 -0.87 -7.87 -25.27
C ALA A 65 0.37 -7.81 -26.20
N GLY A 66 1.37 -8.67 -26.00
CA GLY A 66 2.51 -8.83 -26.89
C GLY A 66 2.19 -9.63 -28.16
N LEU A 67 1.18 -10.51 -28.13
CA LEU A 67 0.75 -11.36 -29.25
C LEU A 67 -0.27 -10.67 -30.16
N THR A 68 -1.13 -9.83 -29.59
CA THR A 68 -2.07 -8.99 -30.34
C THR A 68 -1.42 -7.63 -30.60
N THR A 69 -0.59 -7.52 -31.64
CA THR A 69 -0.17 -6.22 -32.17
C THR A 69 -1.40 -5.47 -32.69
N GLN A 70 -2.08 -4.69 -31.84
CA GLN A 70 -2.77 -3.44 -32.18
C GLN A 70 -3.52 -2.79 -30.99
N THR A 71 -3.28 -1.49 -30.86
CA THR A 71 -4.31 -0.46 -30.60
C THR A 71 -5.09 -0.54 -29.29
N THR A 72 -4.42 -0.40 -28.16
CA THR A 72 -4.94 0.51 -27.13
C THR A 72 -3.89 1.59 -26.93
N LYS A 73 -4.14 2.76 -27.51
CA LYS A 73 -3.54 4.03 -27.05
C LYS A 73 -4.01 4.25 -25.61
N THR A 74 -3.47 3.50 -24.66
CA THR A 74 -3.39 4.01 -23.30
C THR A 74 -2.31 5.09 -23.40
N GLN A 75 -2.77 6.33 -23.56
CA GLN A 75 -1.92 7.50 -23.59
C GLN A 75 -1.16 7.59 -22.27
N THR A 76 0.02 7.00 -22.22
CA THR A 76 1.05 7.39 -21.27
C THR A 76 2.24 7.83 -22.09
N HIS A 77 2.43 9.15 -22.14
CA HIS A 77 3.57 9.81 -22.78
C HIS A 77 4.89 9.24 -22.22
N ALA A 78 5.53 8.34 -22.96
CA ALA A 78 6.78 7.67 -22.58
C ALA A 78 8.05 8.48 -22.87
N GLY A 79 7.93 9.78 -23.15
CA GLY A 79 9.09 10.62 -23.47
C GLY A 79 9.52 11.59 -22.37
N ASP A 80 8.61 12.03 -21.48
CA ASP A 80 8.83 13.31 -20.76
C ASP A 80 8.24 13.40 -19.33
N ARG A 81 7.85 12.27 -18.73
CA ARG A 81 7.07 12.27 -17.45
C ARG A 81 7.58 11.31 -16.37
N ILE A 82 8.89 11.06 -16.32
CA ILE A 82 9.51 10.30 -15.22
C ILE A 82 9.41 11.07 -13.89
N SER A 83 9.39 12.41 -13.89
CA SER A 83 9.48 13.20 -12.66
C SER A 83 8.30 13.08 -11.67
N PRO A 84 7.00 13.09 -12.06
CA PRO A 84 5.91 13.06 -11.08
C PRO A 84 5.67 11.67 -10.46
N ALA A 85 5.90 10.58 -11.20
CA ALA A 85 5.63 9.22 -10.72
C ALA A 85 6.66 8.78 -9.68
N TRP A 86 7.96 9.00 -9.94
CA TRP A 86 9.02 8.69 -8.98
C TRP A 86 8.91 9.52 -7.71
N ARG A 87 8.45 10.78 -7.81
CA ARG A 87 8.20 11.60 -6.61
C ARG A 87 7.04 11.07 -5.76
N ARG A 88 5.97 10.56 -6.39
CA ARG A 88 4.86 9.89 -5.67
C ARG A 88 5.36 8.64 -4.96
N LEU A 89 6.15 7.83 -5.66
CA LEU A 89 6.71 6.60 -5.11
C LEU A 89 7.66 6.90 -3.94
N GLY A 90 8.55 7.88 -4.09
CA GLY A 90 9.44 8.33 -3.03
C GLY A 90 8.68 8.89 -1.82
N LEU A 91 7.65 9.72 -2.03
CA LEU A 91 6.83 10.23 -0.92
C LEU A 91 6.07 9.10 -0.21
N CYS A 92 5.51 8.15 -0.97
CA CYS A 92 4.86 6.97 -0.41
C CYS A 92 5.83 6.18 0.47
N LEU A 93 7.02 5.89 -0.06
CA LEU A 93 8.08 5.18 0.66
C LEU A 93 8.49 5.90 1.95
N VAL A 94 8.72 7.21 1.88
CA VAL A 94 9.11 8.01 3.06
C VAL A 94 8.00 8.01 4.11
N LEU A 95 6.74 8.17 3.71
CA LEU A 95 5.61 8.15 4.63
C LEU A 95 5.43 6.76 5.28
N THR A 96 5.52 5.67 4.51
CA THR A 96 5.33 4.31 5.03
C THR A 96 6.47 3.90 5.96
N VAL A 97 7.72 4.17 5.57
CA VAL A 97 8.90 3.93 6.43
C VAL A 97 8.85 4.82 7.67
N GLY A 98 8.50 6.10 7.52
CA GLY A 98 8.36 7.04 8.63
C GLY A 98 7.28 6.61 9.63
N TYR A 99 6.16 6.06 9.15
CA TYR A 99 5.15 5.46 10.01
C TYR A 99 5.69 4.23 10.76
N ALA A 100 6.26 3.27 10.04
CA ALA A 100 6.69 1.99 10.59
C ALA A 100 7.89 2.12 11.54
N ALA A 101 8.92 2.87 11.17
CA ALA A 101 10.16 3.03 11.95
C ALA A 101 10.12 4.24 12.91
N GLY A 102 9.26 5.21 12.64
CA GLY A 102 9.21 6.48 13.37
C GLY A 102 8.09 6.54 14.42
N LEU A 103 6.85 6.28 14.02
CA LEU A 103 5.69 6.48 14.89
C LEU A 103 5.38 5.25 15.75
N LEU A 104 5.52 4.05 15.17
CA LEU A 104 5.25 2.80 15.87
C LEU A 104 6.17 2.67 17.11
N GLY A 105 5.55 2.41 18.26
CA GLY A 105 6.25 2.31 19.55
C GLY A 105 6.52 3.63 20.28
N ARG A 106 6.32 4.79 19.63
CA ARG A 106 6.42 6.13 20.26
C ARG A 106 5.08 6.76 20.59
N LEU A 107 4.06 6.45 19.79
CA LEU A 107 2.68 6.91 19.98
C LEU A 107 1.76 5.70 20.16
N PRO A 108 0.59 5.87 20.80
CA PRO A 108 -0.39 4.81 20.85
C PRO A 108 -0.84 4.44 19.43
N PHE A 109 -1.01 3.15 19.17
CA PHE A 109 -1.16 2.63 17.81
C PHE A 109 -2.28 3.31 17.01
N TRP A 110 -3.45 3.49 17.64
CA TRP A 110 -4.60 4.14 17.01
C TRP A 110 -4.29 5.56 16.52
N LEU A 111 -3.50 6.32 17.29
CA LEU A 111 -3.14 7.68 16.95
C LEU A 111 -2.09 7.71 15.85
N ALA A 112 -1.11 6.80 15.90
CA ALA A 112 -0.12 6.64 14.86
C ALA A 112 -0.77 6.31 13.51
N THR A 113 -1.70 5.35 13.48
CA THR A 113 -2.43 4.96 12.27
C THR A 113 -3.33 6.09 11.77
N LEU A 114 -4.04 6.79 12.66
CA LEU A 114 -4.87 7.93 12.30
C LEU A 114 -4.05 9.03 11.65
N LEU A 115 -2.93 9.43 12.28
CA LEU A 115 -2.06 10.48 11.77
C LEU A 115 -1.47 10.09 10.42
N PHE A 116 -0.97 8.85 10.29
CA PHE A 116 -0.42 8.35 9.04
C PHE A 116 -1.46 8.39 7.91
N VAL A 117 -2.65 7.81 8.11
CA VAL A 117 -3.70 7.76 7.08
C VAL A 117 -4.18 9.16 6.72
N PHE A 118 -4.38 10.03 7.71
CA PHE A 118 -4.79 11.41 7.48
C PHE A 118 -3.76 12.18 6.65
N VAL A 119 -2.49 12.16 7.05
CA VAL A 119 -1.40 12.84 6.34
C VAL A 119 -1.22 12.25 4.95
N PHE A 120 -1.33 10.93 4.81
CA PHE A 120 -1.23 10.26 3.52
C PHE A 120 -2.32 10.74 2.55
N ILE A 121 -3.59 10.72 2.97
CA ILE A 121 -4.70 11.19 2.13
C ILE A 121 -4.55 12.68 1.84
N ALA A 122 -4.30 13.50 2.86
CA ALA A 122 -4.20 14.95 2.70
C ALA A 122 -3.05 15.35 1.75
N LEU A 123 -1.89 14.70 1.83
CA LEU A 123 -0.78 14.95 0.92
C LEU A 123 -1.09 14.43 -0.48
N PHE A 124 -1.58 13.19 -0.63
CA PHE A 124 -1.80 12.64 -1.97
C PHE A 124 -2.94 13.31 -2.72
N GLU A 125 -4.02 13.65 -2.02
CA GLU A 125 -5.17 14.34 -2.59
C GLU A 125 -4.81 15.79 -2.97
N ASN A 126 -4.20 16.55 -2.07
CA ASN A 126 -3.90 17.96 -2.34
C ASN A 126 -2.70 18.13 -3.28
N LEU A 127 -1.61 17.37 -3.09
CA LEU A 127 -0.36 17.58 -3.83
C LEU A 127 -0.37 16.98 -5.24
N PHE A 128 -1.18 15.93 -5.50
CA PHE A 128 -1.13 15.24 -6.78
C PHE A 128 -2.44 15.22 -7.56
N LYS A 129 -3.60 15.22 -6.88
CA LYS A 129 -4.90 15.18 -7.58
C LYS A 129 -5.38 16.57 -7.99
N TYR A 130 -5.16 17.58 -7.14
CA TYR A 130 -5.69 18.93 -7.35
C TYR A 130 -4.61 20.01 -7.47
N ARG A 131 -3.37 19.64 -7.81
CA ARG A 131 -2.25 20.58 -7.89
C ARG A 131 -2.49 21.73 -8.86
N ASP A 132 -3.15 21.45 -9.98
CA ASP A 132 -3.37 22.43 -11.05
C ASP A 132 -4.64 23.28 -10.81
N SER A 133 -5.39 23.03 -9.72
CA SER A 133 -6.61 23.74 -9.35
C SER A 133 -6.40 24.80 -8.26
N TRP A 134 -5.15 25.25 -8.07
CA TRP A 134 -4.81 26.29 -7.10
C TRP A 134 -4.95 27.68 -7.76
N PRO A 135 -5.61 28.67 -7.12
CA PRO A 135 -6.02 28.73 -5.71
C PRO A 135 -7.36 28.03 -5.40
N VAL A 136 -7.38 27.26 -4.32
CA VAL A 136 -8.57 26.55 -3.84
C VAL A 136 -9.22 27.38 -2.73
N SER A 137 -10.54 27.58 -2.78
CA SER A 137 -11.26 28.27 -1.70
C SER A 137 -11.13 27.52 -0.36
N ALA A 138 -11.02 28.25 0.75
CA ALA A 138 -10.86 27.67 2.09
C ALA A 138 -11.95 26.63 2.44
N ALA A 139 -13.20 26.88 2.00
CA ALA A 139 -14.31 25.95 2.20
C ALA A 139 -14.10 24.58 1.51
N VAL A 140 -13.47 24.57 0.34
CA VAL A 140 -13.19 23.33 -0.41
C VAL A 140 -12.03 22.58 0.24
N LEU A 141 -10.99 23.28 0.68
CA LEU A 141 -9.89 22.67 1.43
C LEU A 141 -10.38 22.05 2.74
N LEU A 142 -11.24 22.76 3.48
CA LEU A 142 -11.81 22.27 4.73
C LEU A 142 -12.65 21.01 4.51
N ARG A 143 -13.49 20.97 3.45
CA ARG A 143 -14.26 19.78 3.09
C ARG A 143 -13.36 18.58 2.78
N ARG A 144 -12.26 18.79 2.05
CA ARG A 144 -11.28 17.72 1.73
C ARG A 144 -10.58 17.20 2.97
N LEU A 145 -10.12 18.09 3.84
CA LEU A 145 -9.49 17.69 5.10
C LEU A 145 -10.49 17.00 6.02
N ALA A 146 -11.76 17.44 6.05
CA ALA A 146 -12.81 16.77 6.81
C ALA A 146 -13.09 15.35 6.28
N SER A 147 -13.16 15.15 4.96
CA SER A 147 -13.32 13.81 4.39
C SER A 147 -12.12 12.91 4.66
N ALA A 148 -10.90 13.46 4.57
CA ALA A 148 -9.67 12.73 4.89
C ALA A 148 -9.62 12.33 6.37
N LEU A 149 -10.02 13.23 7.27
CA LEU A 149 -10.08 12.96 8.71
C LEU A 149 -11.11 11.87 9.02
N LEU A 150 -12.30 11.94 8.41
CA LEU A 150 -13.34 10.91 8.59
C LEU A 150 -12.83 9.54 8.14
N GLN A 151 -12.20 9.46 6.96
CA GLN A 151 -11.59 8.21 6.48
C GLN A 151 -10.48 7.72 7.42
N ALA A 152 -9.62 8.61 7.90
CA ALA A 152 -8.55 8.25 8.83
C ALA A 152 -9.07 7.72 10.17
N VAL A 153 -10.13 8.31 10.71
CA VAL A 153 -10.80 7.83 11.94
C VAL A 153 -11.37 6.44 11.73
N VAL A 154 -12.13 6.24 10.65
CA VAL A 154 -12.75 4.94 10.34
C VAL A 154 -11.69 3.85 10.12
N VAL A 155 -10.67 4.14 9.32
CA VAL A 155 -9.57 3.20 9.04
C VAL A 155 -8.78 2.89 10.31
N SER A 156 -8.44 3.90 11.11
CA SER A 156 -7.72 3.69 12.38
C SER A 156 -8.51 2.81 13.34
N ALA A 157 -9.82 3.07 13.50
CA ALA A 157 -10.68 2.27 14.36
C ALA A 157 -10.78 0.81 13.88
N LEU A 158 -10.99 0.59 12.58
CA LEU A 158 -11.08 -0.76 12.00
C LEU A 158 -9.77 -1.53 12.12
N VAL A 159 -8.64 -0.90 11.76
CA VAL A 159 -7.33 -1.55 11.84
C VAL A 159 -6.99 -1.87 13.29
N THR A 160 -7.22 -0.94 14.23
CA THR A 160 -7.02 -1.19 15.66
C THR A 160 -7.88 -2.34 16.15
N ALA A 161 -9.16 -2.40 15.74
CA ALA A 161 -10.06 -3.48 16.11
C ALA A 161 -9.60 -4.83 15.56
N VAL A 162 -9.19 -4.90 14.29
CA VAL A 162 -8.67 -6.13 13.67
C VAL A 162 -7.41 -6.60 14.39
N PHE A 163 -6.45 -5.70 14.65
CA PHE A 163 -5.22 -6.09 15.35
C PHE A 163 -5.47 -6.55 16.79
N ARG A 164 -6.34 -5.87 17.51
CA ARG A 164 -6.64 -6.19 18.91
C ARG A 164 -7.52 -7.43 19.07
N TYR A 165 -8.56 -7.59 18.24
CA TYR A 165 -9.57 -8.64 18.44
C TYR A 165 -9.38 -9.85 17.52
N LEU A 166 -8.89 -9.65 16.30
CA LEU A 166 -8.68 -10.75 15.36
C LEU A 166 -7.26 -11.31 15.46
N PHE A 167 -6.25 -10.44 15.52
CA PHE A 167 -4.85 -10.86 15.65
C PHE A 167 -4.35 -10.92 17.11
N LEU A 168 -5.17 -10.53 18.09
CA LEU A 168 -4.86 -10.56 19.52
C LEU A 168 -3.52 -9.89 19.87
N VAL A 169 -3.12 -8.88 19.09
CA VAL A 169 -1.87 -8.15 19.28
C VAL A 169 -2.05 -7.15 20.41
N GLN A 170 -1.10 -7.15 21.34
CA GLN A 170 -1.01 -6.10 22.36
C GLN A 170 -0.47 -4.84 21.71
N LEU A 171 -1.37 -3.89 21.46
CA LEU A 171 -1.03 -2.59 20.86
C LEU A 171 -0.60 -1.61 21.97
N PRO A 172 0.50 -0.87 21.78
CA PRO A 172 0.90 0.23 22.68
C PRO A 172 -0.03 1.44 22.55
#